data_AF-A0A6N1YBZ0-F1
#
_entry.id   AF-A0A6N1YBZ0-F1
#
_cell.length_a   1.000
_cell.length_b   1.000
_cell.length_c   1.000
_cell.angle_alpha   90.00
_cell.angle_beta   90.00
_cell.angle_gamma   90.00
#
_symmetry.space_group_name_H-M   'P 1'
#
loop_
_entity.id
_entity.type
_entity.pdbx_description
1 polymer ?
#
loop_
_entity_poly.entity_id
_entity_poly.type
_entity_poly.pdbx_seq_one_letter_code
_entity_poly.pdbx_strand_id
1 'polypeptide(L)'
;MQIKFYLLPIFVVAGLAQGCSFSASSGSLSDSSKSLSDSVSSIISSPSSSSKDADKDYQIQIMDYTTAYLSTAGFERAAYAQGISEIAIEAGISNWEDDENTLIGIGRALKKAKLTGSVYETYKKSLADSKESRMLIIQKGYDQQ
;
A
#
# COMPACT_ATOMS: atom_id res chain seq x y z
N MET A 1 24.07 24.11 34.63
CA MET A 1 22.70 23.88 35.13
C MET A 1 21.97 25.21 35.16
N GLN A 2 20.99 25.39 34.28
CA GLN A 2 19.90 26.37 34.44
C GLN A 2 18.67 25.77 33.75
N ILE A 3 17.67 25.41 34.56
CA ILE A 3 16.39 24.84 34.15
C ILE A 3 15.44 26.01 33.90
N LYS A 4 14.86 26.10 32.71
CA LYS A 4 13.75 27.02 32.44
C LYS A 4 12.47 26.23 32.20
N PHE A 5 11.65 26.21 33.24
CA PHE A 5 10.24 25.84 33.24
C PHE A 5 9.48 26.79 32.31
N TYR A 6 8.74 26.25 31.34
CA TYR A 6 7.71 27.02 30.64
C TYR A 6 6.35 26.35 30.83
N LEU A 7 5.42 27.17 31.31
CA LEU A 7 4.06 26.89 31.74
C LEU A 7 3.13 26.62 30.54
N LEU A 8 2.28 25.60 30.67
CA LEU A 8 1.02 25.43 29.95
C LEU A 8 -0.01 26.50 30.36
N PRO A 9 -0.90 26.92 29.46
CA PRO A 9 -2.34 26.69 29.68
C PRO A 9 -3.10 26.28 28.39
N ILE A 10 -3.89 25.19 28.37
CA ILE A 10 -5.35 25.07 28.67
C ILE A 10 -6.28 25.55 27.53
N PHE A 11 -6.90 24.55 26.88
CA PHE A 11 -8.31 24.38 26.44
C PHE A 11 -9.14 25.56 25.90
N VAL A 12 -9.67 25.41 24.68
CA VAL A 12 -11.06 25.77 24.32
C VAL A 12 -11.67 24.74 23.36
N VAL A 13 -12.83 24.22 23.77
CA VAL A 13 -13.77 23.34 23.05
C VAL A 13 -14.73 24.16 22.19
N ALA A 14 -15.13 23.64 21.02
CA ALA A 14 -16.51 23.57 20.49
C ALA A 14 -16.58 23.77 18.97
N GLY A 15 -17.24 22.82 18.29
CA GLY A 15 -17.58 22.90 16.87
C GLY A 15 -18.35 21.68 16.38
N LEU A 16 -19.44 21.30 17.07
CA LEU A 16 -20.42 20.33 16.58
C LEU A 16 -21.53 21.09 15.85
N ALA A 17 -21.56 21.06 14.52
CA ALA A 17 -22.77 21.35 13.74
C ALA A 17 -22.54 21.12 12.25
N GLN A 18 -22.76 19.89 11.75
CA GLN A 18 -23.35 19.58 10.43
C GLN A 18 -23.98 18.18 10.60
N GLY A 19 -25.29 18.04 10.75
CA GLY A 19 -26.27 18.22 9.68
C GLY A 19 -26.76 16.83 9.27
N CYS A 20 -27.64 16.23 10.06
CA CYS A 20 -28.31 14.98 9.72
C CYS A 20 -29.35 15.25 8.62
N SER A 21 -29.12 14.74 7.41
CA SER A 21 -30.20 14.54 6.45
C SER A 21 -30.52 13.05 6.40
N PHE A 22 -31.71 12.71 6.89
CA PHE A 22 -32.35 11.43 6.72
C PHE A 22 -32.75 11.25 5.26
N SER A 23 -32.47 10.09 4.67
CA SER A 23 -33.33 9.53 3.63
C SER A 23 -33.40 8.02 3.78
N ALA A 24 -34.64 7.58 3.97
CA ALA A 24 -35.08 6.21 4.05
C ALA A 24 -34.80 5.48 2.72
N SER A 25 -34.46 4.19 2.78
CA SER A 25 -35.45 3.13 2.51
C SER A 25 -34.77 1.76 2.49
N SER A 26 -35.30 0.89 3.35
CA SER A 26 -35.74 -0.49 3.07
C SER A 26 -34.89 -1.38 2.15
N GLY A 27 -34.34 -2.43 2.74
CA GLY A 27 -33.84 -3.61 2.06
C GLY A 27 -33.62 -4.74 3.05
N SER A 28 -34.71 -5.28 3.60
CA SER A 28 -34.70 -6.50 4.42
C SER A 28 -34.24 -7.68 3.57
N LEU A 29 -33.09 -8.28 3.89
CA LEU A 29 -32.85 -9.69 3.58
C LEU A 29 -32.10 -10.35 4.74
N SER A 30 -32.78 -11.35 5.28
CA SER A 30 -32.46 -12.16 6.45
C SER A 30 -31.26 -13.09 6.26
N ASP A 31 -30.84 -13.60 7.42
CA ASP A 31 -30.15 -14.88 7.62
C ASP A 31 -28.70 -14.99 7.14
N SER A 32 -27.76 -14.77 8.07
CA SER A 32 -27.08 -15.92 8.69
C SER A 32 -26.31 -15.52 9.94
N SER A 33 -26.66 -16.16 11.04
CA SER A 33 -26.01 -16.08 12.34
C SER A 33 -24.76 -16.96 12.36
N LYS A 34 -23.59 -16.46 12.81
CA LYS A 34 -22.73 -17.09 13.84
C LYS A 34 -21.47 -16.24 14.13
N SER A 35 -21.55 -15.50 15.24
CA SER A 35 -20.49 -14.96 16.12
C SER A 35 -19.03 -15.33 15.81
N LEU A 36 -18.18 -14.30 15.66
CA LEU A 36 -16.88 -14.20 16.33
C LEU A 36 -16.68 -12.74 16.78
N SER A 37 -16.33 -12.59 18.06
CA SER A 37 -16.31 -11.35 18.84
C SER A 37 -15.23 -10.35 18.42
N ASP A 38 -15.64 -9.07 18.40
CA ASP A 38 -14.92 -7.87 18.82
C ASP A 38 -13.41 -7.81 18.61
N SER A 39 -12.97 -7.14 17.54
CA SER A 39 -11.96 -6.07 17.63
C SER A 39 -11.88 -5.26 16.34
N VAL A 40 -11.86 -3.94 16.52
CA VAL A 40 -11.56 -2.84 15.58
C VAL A 40 -12.49 -2.64 14.38
N SER A 41 -13.42 -1.70 14.57
CA SER A 41 -14.07 -0.94 13.51
C SER A 41 -13.04 -0.32 12.56
N SER A 42 -12.94 -0.88 11.36
CA SER A 42 -12.72 -0.08 10.15
C SER A 42 -13.89 -0.35 9.23
N ILE A 43 -14.80 0.62 9.17
CA ILE A 43 -15.80 0.72 8.11
C ILE A 43 -15.01 0.91 6.81
N ILE A 44 -14.60 -0.20 6.19
CA ILE A 44 -14.23 -0.18 4.78
C ILE A 44 -15.56 -0.09 4.05
N SER A 45 -15.96 1.14 3.78
CA SER A 45 -16.79 1.44 2.63
C SER A 45 -16.01 0.93 1.43
N SER A 46 -16.26 -0.30 1.00
CA SER A 46 -15.75 -0.77 -0.27
C SER A 46 -16.34 0.16 -1.34
N PRO A 47 -15.55 0.99 -2.05
CA PRO A 47 -16.00 1.36 -3.37
C PRO A 47 -16.22 0.04 -4.10
N SER A 48 -17.36 -0.13 -4.77
CA SER A 48 -17.54 -1.20 -5.76
C SER A 48 -16.61 -0.92 -6.94
N SER A 49 -15.30 -0.97 -6.68
CA SER A 49 -14.28 -1.05 -7.70
C SER A 49 -14.28 -2.49 -8.16
N SER A 50 -14.35 -2.71 -9.47
CA SER A 50 -14.19 -4.07 -9.99
C SER A 50 -12.83 -4.59 -9.51
N SER A 51 -12.68 -5.88 -9.25
CA SER A 51 -11.41 -6.45 -8.80
C SER A 51 -10.24 -6.07 -9.72
N LYS A 52 -10.51 -5.92 -11.01
CA LYS A 52 -9.53 -5.49 -12.02
C LYS A 52 -9.04 -4.05 -11.85
N ASP A 53 -9.87 -3.18 -11.31
CA ASP A 53 -9.49 -1.78 -11.09
C ASP A 53 -8.71 -1.65 -9.78
N ALA A 54 -9.13 -2.38 -8.74
CA ALA A 54 -8.34 -2.52 -7.50
C ALA A 54 -6.94 -3.11 -7.76
N ASP A 55 -6.82 -4.14 -8.60
CA ASP A 55 -5.53 -4.73 -8.97
C ASP A 55 -4.61 -3.71 -9.67
N LYS A 56 -5.16 -2.87 -10.55
CA LYS A 56 -4.39 -1.83 -11.24
C LYS A 56 -3.95 -0.73 -10.27
N ASP A 57 -4.85 -0.27 -9.43
CA ASP A 57 -4.56 0.77 -8.44
C ASP A 57 -3.46 0.30 -7.48
N TYR A 58 -3.53 -0.97 -7.05
CA TYR A 58 -2.47 -1.60 -6.27
C TYR A 58 -1.12 -1.62 -7.02
N GLN A 59 -1.10 -2.10 -8.26
CA GLN A 59 0.11 -2.11 -9.08
C GLN A 59 0.72 -0.70 -9.26
N ILE A 60 -0.11 0.33 -9.42
CA ILE A 60 0.32 1.73 -9.55
C ILE A 60 0.97 2.22 -8.25
N GLN A 61 0.36 1.92 -7.09
CA GLN A 61 0.93 2.30 -5.80
C GLN A 61 2.29 1.66 -5.56
N ILE A 62 2.43 0.36 -5.83
CA ILE A 62 3.72 -0.35 -5.75
C ILE A 62 4.75 0.29 -6.69
N MET A 63 4.34 0.61 -7.92
CA MET A 63 5.21 1.23 -8.92
C MET A 63 5.71 2.60 -8.45
N ASP A 64 4.81 3.45 -7.97
CA ASP A 64 5.12 4.82 -7.56
C ASP A 64 5.98 4.84 -6.29
N TYR A 65 5.62 4.04 -5.28
CA TYR A 65 6.42 3.88 -4.07
C TYR A 65 7.83 3.40 -4.40
N THR A 66 7.96 2.36 -5.22
CA THR A 66 9.28 1.83 -5.62
C THR A 66 10.09 2.86 -6.41
N THR A 67 9.46 3.60 -7.33
CA THR A 67 10.15 4.64 -8.11
C THR A 67 10.65 5.77 -7.22
N ALA A 68 9.82 6.22 -6.27
CA ALA A 68 10.20 7.23 -5.30
C ALA A 68 11.36 6.73 -4.42
N TYR A 69 11.27 5.48 -3.97
CA TYR A 69 12.30 4.85 -3.16
C TYR A 69 13.66 4.79 -3.86
N LEU A 70 13.68 4.38 -5.13
CA LEU A 70 14.89 4.32 -5.97
C LEU A 70 15.51 5.70 -6.22
N SER A 71 14.75 6.79 -6.04
CA SER A 71 15.23 8.16 -6.19
C SER A 71 15.90 8.69 -4.91
N THR A 72 15.81 7.97 -3.79
CA THR A 72 16.44 8.37 -2.52
C THR A 72 17.92 8.00 -2.52
N ALA A 73 18.75 8.80 -1.84
CA ALA A 73 20.20 8.62 -1.80
C ALA A 73 20.66 7.38 -1.01
N GLY A 74 19.76 6.68 -0.30
CA GLY A 74 20.06 5.51 0.51
C GLY A 74 19.05 4.40 0.28
N PHE A 75 19.43 3.37 -0.48
CA PHE A 75 18.63 2.17 -0.62
C PHE A 75 18.76 1.31 0.65
N GLU A 76 17.84 1.48 1.58
CA GLU A 76 17.66 0.69 2.79
C GLU A 76 16.54 -0.38 2.62
N ARG A 77 16.94 -1.57 2.20
CA ARG A 77 16.04 -2.69 1.90
C ARG A 77 14.93 -2.96 2.93
N ALA A 78 15.22 -2.81 4.22
CA ALA A 78 14.24 -3.05 5.28
C ALA A 78 13.09 -2.03 5.25
N ALA A 79 13.40 -0.74 5.13
CA ALA A 79 12.39 0.32 5.01
C ALA A 79 11.57 0.16 3.73
N TYR A 80 12.21 -0.21 2.62
CA TYR A 80 11.51 -0.51 1.37
C TYR A 80 10.52 -1.67 1.53
N ALA A 81 10.97 -2.79 2.09
CA ALA A 81 10.13 -3.98 2.30
C ALA A 81 8.96 -3.66 3.24
N GLN A 82 9.19 -2.85 4.28
CA GLN A 82 8.13 -2.42 5.17
C GLN A 82 7.06 -1.61 4.44
N GLY A 83 7.44 -0.60 3.65
CA GLY A 83 6.46 0.21 2.93
C GLY A 83 5.70 -0.56 1.86
N ILE A 84 6.36 -1.48 1.15
CA ILE A 84 5.65 -2.42 0.25
C ILE A 84 4.66 -3.29 1.02
N SER A 85 5.06 -3.81 2.18
CA SER A 85 4.19 -4.61 3.03
C SER A 85 2.96 -3.83 3.52
N GLU A 86 3.11 -2.55 3.86
CA GLU A 86 1.99 -1.70 4.28
C GLU A 86 0.98 -1.52 3.15
N ILE A 87 1.45 -1.18 1.94
CA ILE A 87 0.59 -1.06 0.74
C ILE A 87 -0.11 -2.39 0.44
N ALA A 88 0.60 -3.51 0.55
CA ALA A 88 0.03 -4.84 0.32
C ALA A 88 -1.05 -5.20 1.34
N ILE A 89 -0.82 -4.93 2.62
CA ILE A 89 -1.79 -5.19 3.69
C ILE A 89 -3.07 -4.38 3.48
N GLU A 90 -2.95 -3.11 3.07
CA GLU A 90 -4.12 -2.27 2.72
C GLU A 90 -4.92 -2.86 1.55
N ALA A 91 -4.26 -3.54 0.62
CA ALA A 91 -4.88 -4.28 -0.49
C ALA A 91 -5.35 -5.70 -0.11
N GLY A 92 -5.18 -6.13 1.15
CA GLY A 92 -5.54 -7.48 1.60
C GLY A 92 -4.54 -8.58 1.21
N ILE A 93 -3.32 -8.21 0.81
CA ILE A 93 -2.25 -9.12 0.36
C ILE A 93 -1.21 -9.24 1.48
N SER A 94 -1.06 -10.44 2.04
CA SER A 94 -0.07 -10.72 3.09
C SER A 94 1.23 -11.34 2.57
N ASN A 95 1.20 -12.02 1.42
CA ASN A 95 2.35 -12.66 0.80
C ASN A 95 2.86 -11.88 -0.42
N TRP A 96 3.11 -10.58 -0.23
CA TRP A 96 3.42 -9.65 -1.32
C TRP A 96 4.72 -10.01 -2.07
N GLU A 97 5.66 -10.66 -1.40
CA GLU A 97 6.97 -11.00 -1.97
C GLU A 97 6.88 -12.01 -3.12
N ASP A 98 5.85 -12.84 -3.13
CA ASP A 98 5.55 -13.82 -4.19
C ASP A 98 4.26 -13.48 -4.95
N ASP A 99 3.64 -12.35 -4.66
CA ASP A 99 2.45 -11.87 -5.37
C ASP A 99 2.81 -11.32 -6.75
N GLU A 100 2.10 -11.80 -7.78
CA GLU A 100 2.39 -11.45 -9.17
C GLU A 100 2.18 -9.96 -9.44
N ASN A 101 1.11 -9.36 -8.90
CA ASN A 101 0.79 -7.95 -9.10
C ASN A 101 1.87 -7.05 -8.49
N THR A 102 2.36 -7.40 -7.31
CA THR A 102 3.45 -6.71 -6.62
C THR A 102 4.71 -6.74 -7.44
N LEU A 103 5.14 -7.94 -7.88
CA LEU A 103 6.37 -8.11 -8.66
C LEU A 103 6.29 -7.43 -10.04
N ILE A 104 5.11 -7.42 -10.68
CA ILE A 104 4.86 -6.64 -11.89
C ILE A 104 5.03 -5.14 -11.61
N GLY A 105 4.42 -4.62 -10.54
CA GLY A 105 4.53 -3.21 -10.14
C GLY A 105 5.99 -2.79 -9.91
N ILE A 106 6.79 -3.65 -9.27
CA ILE A 106 8.23 -3.45 -9.09
C ILE A 106 8.95 -3.37 -10.44
N GLY A 107 8.67 -4.30 -11.37
CA GLY A 107 9.24 -4.27 -12.72
C GLY A 107 8.95 -2.97 -13.46
N ARG A 108 7.70 -2.51 -13.41
CA ARG A 108 7.29 -1.23 -13.99
C ARG A 108 8.04 -0.05 -13.37
N ALA A 109 8.25 -0.08 -12.04
CA ALA A 109 9.01 0.96 -11.36
C ALA A 109 10.46 1.06 -11.86
N LEU A 110 11.14 -0.08 -12.04
CA LEU A 110 12.51 -0.11 -12.56
C LEU A 110 12.60 0.54 -13.95
N LYS A 111 11.61 0.27 -14.81
CA LYS A 111 11.50 0.89 -16.13
C LYS A 111 11.21 2.39 -16.05
N LYS A 112 10.26 2.79 -15.20
CA LYS A 112 9.88 4.19 -14.95
C LYS A 112 11.05 5.01 -14.40
N ALA A 113 11.88 4.40 -13.55
CA ALA A 113 13.13 4.95 -13.04
C ALA A 113 14.27 4.96 -14.08
N LYS A 114 14.02 4.49 -15.32
CA LYS A 114 14.99 4.43 -16.44
C LYS A 114 16.24 3.61 -16.13
N LEU A 115 16.11 2.62 -15.24
CA LEU A 115 17.22 1.70 -14.94
C LEU A 115 17.42 0.76 -16.12
N THR A 116 18.66 0.62 -16.58
CA THR A 116 19.03 -0.23 -17.72
C THR A 116 20.35 -0.94 -17.45
N GLY A 117 20.69 -1.93 -18.29
CA GLY A 117 21.98 -2.63 -18.25
C GLY A 117 22.27 -3.30 -16.90
N SER A 118 23.52 -3.19 -16.44
CA SER A 118 23.98 -3.83 -15.19
C SER A 118 23.26 -3.33 -13.94
N VAL A 119 22.85 -2.06 -13.92
CA VAL A 119 22.12 -1.47 -12.79
C VAL A 119 20.73 -2.11 -12.68
N TYR A 120 20.03 -2.25 -13.80
CA TYR A 120 18.74 -2.95 -13.84
C TYR A 120 18.88 -4.40 -13.36
N GLU A 121 19.85 -5.15 -13.88
CA GLU A 121 20.07 -6.55 -13.48
C GLU A 121 20.39 -6.69 -11.98
N THR A 122 21.14 -5.74 -11.42
CA THR A 122 21.46 -5.70 -9.98
C THR A 122 20.20 -5.51 -9.15
N TYR A 123 19.36 -4.51 -9.50
CA TYR A 123 18.11 -4.27 -8.78
C TYR A 123 17.11 -5.41 -8.95
N LYS A 124 16.91 -5.91 -10.17
CA LYS A 124 16.04 -7.06 -10.45
C LYS A 124 16.43 -8.26 -9.59
N LYS A 125 17.72 -8.63 -9.58
CA LYS A 125 18.22 -9.75 -8.78
C LYS A 125 18.04 -9.50 -7.29
N SER A 126 18.33 -8.29 -6.82
CA SER A 126 18.27 -7.96 -5.41
C SER A 126 16.82 -7.90 -4.89
N LEU A 127 15.88 -7.33 -5.66
CA LEU A 127 14.46 -7.26 -5.31
C LEU A 127 13.74 -8.61 -5.46
N ALA A 128 14.25 -9.49 -6.31
CA ALA A 128 13.76 -10.87 -6.45
C ALA A 128 14.34 -11.85 -5.42
N ASP A 129 15.17 -11.40 -4.47
CA ASP A 129 15.98 -12.27 -3.60
C ASP A 129 16.75 -13.35 -4.36
N SER A 130 17.22 -13.02 -5.57
CA SER A 130 17.87 -13.93 -6.52
C SER A 130 17.03 -15.14 -6.95
N LYS A 131 15.73 -15.19 -6.65
CA LYS A 131 14.82 -16.25 -7.13
C LYS A 131 14.45 -16.02 -8.58
N GLU A 132 14.72 -17.00 -9.44
CA GLU A 132 14.48 -16.90 -10.89
C GLU A 132 13.00 -16.66 -11.23
N SER A 133 12.08 -17.34 -10.54
CA SER A 133 10.64 -17.15 -10.72
C SER A 133 10.21 -15.69 -10.51
N ARG A 134 10.71 -15.05 -9.44
CA ARG A 134 10.42 -13.63 -9.15
C ARG A 134 11.07 -12.71 -10.19
N MET A 135 12.31 -12.99 -10.60
CA MET A 135 12.99 -12.21 -11.64
C MET A 135 12.24 -12.21 -12.97
N LEU A 136 11.63 -13.33 -13.36
CA LEU A 136 10.83 -13.43 -14.58
C LEU A 136 9.56 -12.56 -14.52
N ILE A 137 8.90 -12.50 -13.36
CA ILE A 137 7.71 -11.65 -13.17
C ILE A 137 8.10 -10.17 -13.16
N ILE A 138 9.20 -9.81 -12.50
CA ILE A 138 9.75 -8.44 -12.54
C ILE A 138 10.11 -8.06 -13.99
N GLN A 139 10.72 -8.96 -14.75
CA GLN A 139 11.02 -8.73 -16.17
C GLN A 139 9.73 -8.49 -16.98
N LYS A 140 8.69 -9.31 -16.76
CA LYS A 140 7.37 -9.12 -17.38
C LYS A 140 6.80 -7.74 -17.08
N GLY A 141 6.89 -7.26 -15.84
CA GLY A 141 6.46 -5.91 -15.47
C GLY A 141 7.28 -4.82 -16.17
N TYR A 142 8.60 -4.98 -16.23
CA TYR A 142 9.51 -4.05 -16.89
C TYR A 142 9.22 -3.90 -18.40
N ASP A 143 8.90 -5.00 -19.08
CA ASP A 143 8.63 -5.02 -20.52
C ASP A 143 7.25 -4.45 -20.89
N GLN A 144 6.33 -4.36 -19.91
CA GLN A 144 4.99 -3.81 -20.09
C GLN A 144 4.90 -2.29 -19.91
N GLN A 145 5.96 -1.64 -19.41
CA GLN A 145 5.98 -0.23 -19.02
C GLN A 145 6.64 0.68 -20.06
#